data_AF-E2CGK1-F1
#
_entry.id   AF-E2CGK1-F1
#
_cell.length_a   1.000
_cell.length_b   1.000
_cell.length_c   1.000
_cell.angle_alpha   90.00
_cell.angle_beta   90.00
_cell.angle_gamma   90.00
#
_symmetry.space_group_name_H-M   'P 1'
#
loop_
_entity.id
_entity.type
_entity.pdbx_description
1 polymer ?
#
loop_
_entity_poly.entity_id
_entity_poly.type
_entity_poly.pdbx_seq_one_letter_code
_entity_poly.pdbx_strand_id
1 'polypeptide(L)'
;MVFLEEANVHIFDLLEEKMRSTFTFLLLLLSSPIVFAGGSFPQDLKFTNANCASSGICILATDFVFIGPNLVWQADKGNKTDGASIPSLLQGGIIGNSFDEDLIKAAVIHDHYCDRRVRSWYKTHRVFYDALVADGMSKARAKLLYTGVLVGGPKWLTVIQGKSCGYGQACINNTVGVPTTFIKGTDHSDEAKERFEKIAEQVEQNDDISLEEIFELVKQEVGPDSFLDAGDTLELRKGFPSQIKQ
;
A
#
# COMPACT_ATOMS: atom_id res chain seq x y z
N MET A 1 9.94 64.05 -66.22
CA MET A 1 10.95 63.26 -66.96
C MET A 1 11.85 62.65 -65.90
N VAL A 2 11.59 61.38 -65.54
CA VAL A 2 12.58 60.28 -65.55
C VAL A 2 13.58 60.37 -64.38
N PHE A 3 13.71 59.48 -63.40
CA PHE A 3 13.25 58.10 -63.17
C PHE A 3 13.23 57.84 -61.64
N LEU A 4 12.39 56.88 -61.24
CA LEU A 4 12.51 56.11 -60.00
C LEU A 4 13.69 55.15 -60.16
N GLU A 5 14.51 54.92 -59.12
CA GLU A 5 14.99 53.61 -58.62
C GLU A 5 16.09 53.86 -57.57
N GLU A 6 16.28 52.91 -56.66
CA GLU A 6 17.41 52.80 -55.72
C GLU A 6 17.35 53.58 -54.40
N ALA A 7 16.67 53.01 -53.40
CA ALA A 7 17.28 52.71 -52.09
C ALA A 7 16.32 51.86 -51.23
N ASN A 8 15.74 50.82 -51.81
CA ASN A 8 14.92 49.82 -51.10
C ASN A 8 15.77 48.74 -50.41
N VAL A 9 17.08 48.98 -50.24
CA VAL A 9 18.06 47.97 -49.80
C VAL A 9 18.44 48.12 -48.32
N HIS A 10 18.17 49.26 -47.67
CA HIS A 10 18.59 49.48 -46.27
C HIS A 10 17.55 49.16 -45.19
N ILE A 11 16.30 48.82 -45.55
CA ILE A 11 15.26 48.49 -44.56
C ILE A 11 15.21 46.99 -44.24
N PHE A 12 15.65 46.13 -45.17
CA PHE A 12 15.63 44.68 -44.94
C PHE A 12 16.75 44.20 -44.00
N ASP A 13 17.91 44.87 -43.95
CA ASP A 13 19.02 44.49 -43.05
C ASP A 13 18.79 44.86 -41.57
N LEU A 14 17.90 45.82 -41.28
CA LEU A 14 17.58 46.21 -39.89
C LEU A 14 16.52 45.31 -39.23
N LEU A 15 15.87 44.42 -39.99
CA LEU A 15 14.86 43.50 -39.49
C LEU A 15 15.42 42.10 -39.18
N GLU A 16 16.58 41.72 -39.74
CA GLU A 16 17.21 40.44 -39.43
C GLU A 16 18.00 40.46 -38.10
N GLU A 17 18.55 41.59 -37.68
CA GLU A 17 19.37 41.64 -36.47
C GLU A 17 18.54 41.61 -35.17
N LYS A 18 17.27 42.01 -35.23
CA LYS A 18 16.35 41.98 -34.08
C LYS A 18 15.63 40.64 -33.91
N MET A 19 15.73 39.75 -34.89
CA MET A 19 15.12 38.42 -34.90
C MET A 19 16.10 37.30 -34.52
N ARG A 20 17.30 37.65 -34.02
CA ARG A 20 18.26 36.69 -33.45
C ARG A 20 18.26 36.65 -31.92
N SER A 21 17.33 37.36 -31.30
CA SER A 21 17.10 37.38 -29.86
C SER A 21 15.68 36.92 -29.50
N THR A 22 15.10 36.02 -30.30
CA THR A 22 14.03 35.17 -29.77
C THR A 22 14.71 34.10 -28.93
N PHE A 23 14.84 34.42 -27.64
CA PHE A 23 15.09 33.49 -26.56
C PHE A 23 14.52 32.12 -26.90
N THR A 24 15.40 31.17 -27.19
CA THR A 24 15.13 29.75 -27.03
C THR A 24 14.91 29.56 -25.53
N PHE A 25 13.71 29.89 -25.04
CA PHE A 25 13.22 29.39 -23.77
C PHE A 25 12.98 27.91 -24.02
N LEU A 26 14.07 27.16 -23.92
CA LEU A 26 14.04 25.73 -23.69
C LEU A 26 13.14 25.56 -22.46
N LEU A 27 11.89 25.20 -22.73
CA LEU A 27 10.94 24.78 -21.71
C LEU A 27 11.57 23.52 -21.11
N LEU A 28 12.43 23.70 -20.12
CA LEU A 28 12.74 22.68 -19.13
C LEU A 28 11.40 22.39 -18.48
N LEU A 29 10.64 21.48 -19.09
CA LEU A 29 9.63 20.69 -18.42
C LEU A 29 10.39 20.05 -17.27
N LEU A 30 10.42 20.73 -16.14
CA LEU A 30 10.57 20.11 -14.85
C LEU A 30 9.43 19.09 -14.82
N SER A 31 9.75 17.87 -15.22
CA SER A 31 8.95 16.69 -14.95
C SER A 31 8.95 16.56 -13.44
N SER A 32 8.17 17.41 -12.77
CA SER A 32 7.76 17.17 -11.41
C SER A 32 7.13 15.78 -11.46
N PRO A 33 7.71 14.77 -10.79
CA PRO A 33 7.03 13.50 -10.69
C PRO A 33 5.62 13.80 -10.21
N ILE A 34 4.62 13.36 -10.97
CA ILE A 34 3.23 13.44 -10.55
C ILE A 34 3.19 12.65 -9.24
N VAL A 35 3.15 13.37 -8.13
CA VAL A 35 2.90 12.76 -6.82
C VAL A 35 1.44 12.36 -6.87
N PHE A 36 1.19 11.13 -7.30
CA PHE A 36 -0.14 10.54 -7.22
C PHE A 36 -0.52 10.54 -5.74
N ALA A 37 -1.54 11.33 -5.40
CA ALA A 37 -2.00 11.52 -4.03
C ALA A 37 -2.52 10.22 -3.36
N GLY A 38 -2.53 9.08 -4.06
CA GLY A 38 -2.97 7.76 -3.58
C GLY A 38 -1.88 6.68 -3.49
N GLY A 39 -0.61 6.99 -3.81
CA GLY A 39 0.47 6.00 -3.87
C GLY A 39 0.65 5.35 -5.25
N SER A 40 1.64 4.47 -5.39
CA SER A 40 1.98 3.82 -6.68
C SER A 40 2.82 2.55 -6.54
N PHE A 41 2.75 1.70 -7.57
CA PHE A 41 3.65 0.57 -7.79
C PHE A 41 4.64 0.91 -8.92
N PRO A 42 5.92 1.19 -8.63
CA PRO A 42 6.89 1.63 -9.65
C PRO A 42 7.39 0.49 -10.56
N GLN A 43 6.98 -0.75 -10.30
CA GLN A 43 7.46 -1.94 -10.99
C GLN A 43 6.36 -2.98 -11.17
N ASP A 44 6.48 -3.80 -12.22
CA ASP A 44 5.59 -4.93 -12.43
C ASP A 44 5.82 -6.03 -11.39
N LEU A 45 4.72 -6.67 -10.98
CA LEU A 45 4.76 -7.84 -10.12
C LEU A 45 5.21 -9.07 -10.94
N LYS A 46 6.21 -9.80 -10.43
CA LYS A 46 6.76 -11.00 -11.09
C LYS A 46 6.92 -12.13 -10.09
N PHE A 47 6.51 -13.33 -10.50
CA PHE A 47 6.65 -14.56 -9.73
C PHE A 47 7.63 -15.53 -10.38
N THR A 48 8.33 -16.32 -9.56
CA THR A 48 9.30 -17.32 -10.04
C THR A 48 8.61 -18.58 -10.56
N ASN A 49 7.49 -18.96 -9.96
CA ASN A 49 6.69 -20.11 -10.35
C ASN A 49 5.54 -19.69 -11.28
N ALA A 50 5.55 -20.21 -12.51
CA ALA A 50 4.46 -20.01 -13.46
C ALA A 50 3.16 -20.65 -12.94
N ASN A 51 2.01 -20.03 -13.25
CA ASN A 51 0.67 -20.49 -12.84
C ASN A 51 0.54 -20.72 -11.33
N CYS A 52 1.26 -19.94 -10.52
CA CYS A 52 1.32 -20.10 -9.07
C CYS A 52 -0.04 -20.00 -8.38
N ALA A 53 -0.97 -19.20 -8.92
CA ALA A 53 -2.34 -19.09 -8.43
C ALA A 53 -3.05 -20.46 -8.35
N SER A 54 -2.79 -21.37 -9.31
CA SER A 54 -3.34 -22.73 -9.29
C SER A 54 -2.80 -23.60 -8.17
N SER A 55 -1.60 -23.28 -7.66
CA SER A 55 -0.99 -23.96 -6.51
C SER A 55 -1.34 -23.31 -5.16
N GLY A 56 -2.00 -22.15 -5.18
CA GLY A 56 -2.34 -21.38 -3.98
C GLY A 56 -1.17 -20.62 -3.35
N ILE A 57 0.06 -20.71 -3.89
CA ILE A 57 1.22 -19.99 -3.35
C ILE A 57 2.08 -19.44 -4.49
N CYS A 58 2.30 -18.12 -4.50
CA CYS A 58 3.20 -17.43 -5.40
C CYS A 58 4.49 -16.98 -4.70
N ILE A 59 5.62 -17.03 -5.40
CA ILE A 59 6.94 -16.66 -4.86
C ILE A 59 7.52 -15.50 -5.65
N LEU A 60 7.80 -14.38 -5.00
CA LEU A 60 8.34 -13.18 -5.64
C LEU A 60 9.68 -13.43 -6.35
N ALA A 61 9.76 -13.05 -7.62
CA ALA A 61 10.97 -13.14 -8.43
C ALA A 61 11.99 -12.03 -8.17
N THR A 62 11.49 -10.87 -7.76
CA THR A 62 12.27 -9.67 -7.41
C THR A 62 11.70 -9.06 -6.15
N ASP A 63 12.41 -8.11 -5.56
CA ASP A 63 11.77 -7.21 -4.59
C ASP A 63 10.56 -6.55 -5.26
N PHE A 64 9.54 -6.21 -4.48
CA PHE A 64 8.31 -5.60 -4.94
C PHE A 64 7.96 -4.43 -4.01
N VAL A 65 7.68 -3.25 -4.57
CA VAL A 65 7.59 -2.01 -3.80
C VAL A 65 6.22 -1.37 -3.99
N PHE A 66 5.63 -0.91 -2.90
CA PHE A 66 4.54 0.04 -2.88
C PHE A 66 5.01 1.36 -2.24
N ILE A 67 4.90 2.45 -2.99
CA ILE A 67 5.15 3.81 -2.51
C ILE A 67 3.80 4.37 -2.07
N GLY A 68 3.51 4.32 -0.77
CA GLY A 68 2.30 4.88 -0.20
C GLY A 68 2.42 6.38 0.09
N PRO A 69 1.33 7.02 0.54
CA PRO A 69 1.32 8.47 0.80
C PRO A 69 2.34 8.93 1.84
N ASN A 70 2.59 8.11 2.87
CA ASN A 70 3.44 8.46 4.01
C ASN A 70 4.62 7.51 4.22
N LEU A 71 4.54 6.29 3.68
CA LEU A 71 5.47 5.20 3.94
C LEU A 71 5.75 4.43 2.67
N VAL A 72 6.94 3.87 2.59
CA VAL A 72 7.31 2.93 1.54
C VAL A 72 7.32 1.52 2.13
N TRP A 73 6.81 0.58 1.34
CA TRP A 73 6.64 -0.81 1.70
C TRP A 73 7.33 -1.66 0.65
N GLN A 74 8.26 -2.50 1.08
CA GLN A 74 8.99 -3.39 0.19
C GLN A 74 8.73 -4.82 0.63
N ALA A 75 8.26 -5.66 -0.29
CA ALA A 75 8.32 -7.10 -0.15
C ALA A 75 9.61 -7.64 -0.80
N ASP A 76 10.30 -8.54 -0.11
CA ASP A 76 11.59 -9.08 -0.56
C ASP A 76 11.41 -10.15 -1.63
N LYS A 77 12.36 -10.25 -2.55
CA LYS A 77 12.51 -11.42 -3.42
C LYS A 77 12.45 -12.71 -2.60
N GLY A 78 11.73 -13.71 -3.12
CA GLY A 78 11.54 -14.99 -2.45
C GLY A 78 10.44 -14.99 -1.38
N ASN A 79 9.81 -13.83 -1.09
CA ASN A 79 8.61 -13.79 -0.25
C ASN A 79 7.51 -14.65 -0.87
N LYS A 80 6.81 -15.40 -0.03
CA LYS A 80 5.64 -16.19 -0.40
C LYS A 80 4.38 -15.37 -0.14
N THR A 81 3.40 -15.50 -1.02
CA THR A 81 2.05 -14.98 -0.81
C THR A 81 1.06 -16.07 -1.17
N ASP A 82 -0.02 -16.19 -0.41
CA ASP A 82 -1.18 -17.00 -0.77
C ASP A 82 -2.30 -16.19 -1.43
N GLY A 83 -1.99 -14.94 -1.79
CA GLY A 83 -2.96 -13.97 -2.30
C GLY A 83 -3.77 -13.38 -1.16
N ALA A 84 -4.93 -12.79 -1.49
CA ALA A 84 -5.86 -12.35 -0.46
C ALA A 84 -6.53 -13.58 0.16
N SER A 85 -6.11 -13.98 1.36
CA SER A 85 -6.75 -15.03 2.17
C SER A 85 -8.14 -14.59 2.67
N ILE A 86 -9.09 -14.56 1.73
CA ILE A 86 -10.49 -14.19 1.93
C ILE A 86 -11.26 -15.45 2.34
N PRO A 87 -12.01 -15.46 3.46
CA PRO A 87 -12.89 -16.58 3.82
C PRO A 87 -13.78 -16.99 2.64
N SER A 88 -13.91 -18.30 2.38
CA SER A 88 -14.56 -18.81 1.16
C SER A 88 -16.00 -18.36 0.96
N LEU A 89 -16.77 -18.08 2.03
CA LEU A 89 -18.12 -17.54 1.89
C LEU A 89 -18.13 -16.09 1.35
N LEU A 90 -17.04 -15.35 1.54
CA LEU A 90 -16.88 -14.00 1.04
C LEU A 90 -16.27 -13.98 -0.36
N GLN A 91 -15.83 -15.13 -0.90
CA GLN A 91 -15.30 -15.22 -2.25
C GLN A 91 -16.44 -15.16 -3.29
N GLY A 92 -16.25 -14.35 -4.32
CA GLY A 92 -17.23 -14.10 -5.39
C GLY A 92 -17.84 -12.70 -5.37
N GLY A 93 -18.64 -12.39 -6.40
CA GLY A 93 -19.33 -11.10 -6.53
C GLY A 93 -18.38 -9.89 -6.48
N ILE A 94 -18.65 -8.97 -5.54
CA ILE A 94 -17.91 -7.71 -5.36
C ILE A 94 -16.54 -7.93 -4.72
N ILE A 95 -16.32 -9.02 -3.98
CA ILE A 95 -15.08 -9.19 -3.19
C ILE A 95 -13.94 -9.79 -4.03
N GLY A 96 -14.25 -10.73 -4.93
CA GLY A 96 -13.28 -11.37 -5.84
C GLY A 96 -12.62 -12.64 -5.29
N ASN A 97 -11.61 -13.15 -5.99
CA ASN A 97 -10.80 -14.31 -5.61
C ASN A 97 -9.40 -13.90 -5.12
N SER A 98 -8.74 -14.79 -4.37
CA SER A 98 -7.44 -14.52 -3.74
C SER A 98 -6.34 -14.01 -4.66
N PHE A 99 -6.36 -14.38 -5.95
CA PHE A 99 -5.33 -14.01 -6.94
C PHE A 99 -5.85 -13.10 -8.05
N ASP A 100 -6.99 -12.43 -7.88
CA ASP A 100 -7.45 -11.46 -8.88
C ASP A 100 -6.37 -10.38 -9.10
N GLU A 101 -6.25 -9.91 -10.34
CA GLU A 101 -5.16 -9.01 -10.76
C GLU A 101 -5.12 -7.70 -9.96
N ASP A 102 -6.28 -7.23 -9.49
CA ASP A 102 -6.44 -6.01 -8.69
C ASP A 102 -6.30 -6.24 -7.18
N LEU A 103 -6.11 -7.48 -6.73
CA LEU A 103 -5.89 -7.86 -5.33
C LEU A 103 -4.42 -8.23 -5.04
N ILE A 104 -3.79 -8.93 -5.99
CA ILE A 104 -2.55 -9.66 -5.71
C ILE A 104 -1.37 -8.74 -5.34
N LYS A 105 -1.27 -7.54 -5.92
CA LYS A 105 -0.20 -6.59 -5.57
C LYS A 105 -0.31 -6.12 -4.12
N ALA A 106 -1.53 -5.83 -3.65
CA ALA A 106 -1.78 -5.42 -2.28
C ALA A 106 -1.55 -6.58 -1.29
N ALA A 107 -2.00 -7.79 -1.63
CA ALA A 107 -1.79 -8.99 -0.82
C ALA A 107 -0.30 -9.30 -0.59
N VAL A 108 0.53 -9.22 -1.64
CA VAL A 108 1.99 -9.40 -1.53
C VAL A 108 2.63 -8.49 -0.48
N ILE A 109 2.23 -7.21 -0.45
CA ILE A 109 2.75 -6.24 0.50
C ILE A 109 2.22 -6.55 1.91
N HIS A 110 0.92 -6.85 2.03
CA HIS A 110 0.29 -7.17 3.31
C HIS A 110 0.90 -8.42 3.97
N ASP A 111 0.98 -9.54 3.25
CA ASP A 111 1.53 -10.82 3.73
C ASP A 111 2.95 -10.65 4.26
N HIS A 112 3.79 -9.96 3.47
CA HIS A 112 5.17 -9.72 3.81
C HIS A 112 5.35 -9.03 5.17
N TYR A 113 4.50 -8.03 5.45
CA TYR A 113 4.54 -7.24 6.67
C TYR A 113 3.78 -7.90 7.83
N CYS A 114 2.78 -8.75 7.55
CA CYS A 114 2.14 -9.62 8.55
C CYS A 114 3.11 -10.66 9.11
N ASP A 115 4.02 -11.19 8.28
CA ASP A 115 5.06 -12.11 8.73
C ASP A 115 6.14 -11.42 9.59
N ARG A 116 6.64 -10.28 9.08
CA ARG A 116 7.81 -9.58 9.65
C ARG A 116 7.47 -8.66 10.81
N ARG A 117 6.25 -8.11 10.86
CA ARG A 117 5.72 -7.31 11.98
C ARG A 117 6.64 -6.16 12.41
N VAL A 118 7.32 -5.55 11.44
CA VAL A 118 8.21 -4.39 11.66
C VAL A 118 7.47 -3.06 11.79
N ARG A 119 6.15 -3.10 11.65
CA ARG A 119 5.20 -2.00 11.84
C ARG A 119 3.98 -2.51 12.60
N SER A 120 3.15 -1.63 13.15
CA SER A 120 1.90 -2.02 13.84
C SER A 120 1.01 -2.83 12.91
N TRP A 121 0.19 -3.71 13.48
CA TRP A 121 -0.81 -4.43 12.71
C TRP A 121 -1.79 -3.46 12.05
N TYR A 122 -2.13 -2.34 12.72
CA TYR A 122 -3.02 -1.33 12.18
C TYR A 122 -2.46 -0.68 10.91
N LYS A 123 -1.17 -0.28 10.90
CA LYS A 123 -0.51 0.23 9.70
C LYS A 123 -0.37 -0.83 8.61
N THR A 124 -0.05 -2.06 9.00
CA THR A 124 0.07 -3.18 8.04
C THR A 124 -1.26 -3.51 7.37
N HIS A 125 -2.39 -3.44 8.09
CA HIS A 125 -3.70 -3.62 7.48
C HIS A 125 -4.13 -2.38 6.70
N ARG A 126 -3.77 -1.17 7.14
CA ARG A 126 -4.07 0.08 6.42
C ARG A 126 -3.39 0.14 5.05
N VAL A 127 -2.15 -0.31 4.94
CA VAL A 127 -1.47 -0.32 3.63
C VAL A 127 -2.17 -1.23 2.62
N PHE A 128 -2.84 -2.30 3.07
CA PHE A 128 -3.63 -3.14 2.17
C PHE A 128 -4.72 -2.31 1.47
N TYR A 129 -5.48 -1.50 2.22
CA TYR A 129 -6.45 -0.56 1.64
C TYR A 129 -5.78 0.43 0.67
N ASP A 130 -4.71 1.09 1.11
CA ASP A 130 -4.05 2.12 0.29
C ASP A 130 -3.52 1.53 -1.03
N ALA A 131 -2.96 0.33 -0.97
CA ALA A 131 -2.45 -0.41 -2.13
C ALA A 131 -3.55 -0.82 -3.11
N LEU A 132 -4.70 -1.29 -2.61
CA LEU A 132 -5.86 -1.63 -3.45
C LEU A 132 -6.36 -0.41 -4.22
N VAL A 133 -6.54 0.72 -3.54
CA VAL A 133 -7.00 1.96 -4.16
C VAL A 133 -5.98 2.48 -5.18
N ALA A 134 -4.68 2.38 -4.86
CA ALA A 134 -3.61 2.77 -5.78
C ALA A 134 -3.55 1.90 -7.04
N ASP A 135 -3.97 0.63 -6.96
CA ASP A 135 -4.06 -0.28 -8.10
C ASP A 135 -5.38 -0.14 -8.89
N GLY A 136 -6.22 0.85 -8.53
CA GLY A 136 -7.44 1.18 -9.26
C GLY A 136 -8.72 0.54 -8.72
N MET A 137 -8.67 -0.17 -7.59
CA MET A 137 -9.86 -0.72 -6.96
C MET A 137 -10.78 0.41 -6.45
N SER A 138 -12.09 0.23 -6.60
CA SER A 138 -13.06 1.17 -6.05
C SER A 138 -12.94 1.27 -4.53
N LYS A 139 -13.10 2.47 -3.97
CA LYS A 139 -13.01 2.68 -2.52
C LYS A 139 -14.00 1.82 -1.74
N ALA A 140 -15.21 1.61 -2.27
CA ALA A 140 -16.23 0.77 -1.64
C ALA A 140 -15.74 -0.68 -1.48
N ARG A 141 -15.24 -1.30 -2.55
CA ARG A 141 -14.69 -2.66 -2.51
C ARG A 141 -13.44 -2.73 -1.62
N ALA A 142 -12.54 -1.76 -1.71
CA ALA A 142 -11.35 -1.70 -0.87
C ALA A 142 -11.69 -1.56 0.62
N LYS A 143 -12.73 -0.79 0.99
CA LYS A 143 -13.23 -0.69 2.37
C LYS A 143 -13.74 -2.03 2.88
N LEU A 144 -14.49 -2.80 2.09
CA LEU A 144 -14.94 -4.14 2.47
C LEU A 144 -13.77 -5.08 2.74
N LEU A 145 -12.78 -5.10 1.85
CA LEU A 145 -11.57 -5.92 2.02
C LEU A 145 -10.76 -5.47 3.24
N TYR A 146 -10.69 -4.17 3.51
CA TYR A 146 -10.07 -3.61 4.70
C TYR A 146 -10.80 -4.05 5.98
N THR A 147 -12.13 -4.03 6.01
CA THR A 147 -12.94 -4.58 7.10
C THR A 147 -12.59 -6.05 7.35
N GLY A 148 -12.43 -6.84 6.30
CA GLY A 148 -12.04 -8.25 6.40
C GLY A 148 -10.72 -8.45 7.16
N VAL A 149 -9.67 -7.69 6.83
CA VAL A 149 -8.38 -7.79 7.54
C VAL A 149 -8.43 -7.18 8.95
N LEU A 150 -9.28 -6.17 9.20
CA LEU A 150 -9.49 -5.67 10.56
C LEU A 150 -10.16 -6.70 11.46
N VAL A 151 -11.13 -7.46 10.96
CA VAL A 151 -11.83 -8.49 11.72
C VAL A 151 -10.95 -9.73 11.86
N GLY A 152 -10.55 -10.34 10.75
CA GLY A 152 -9.91 -11.65 10.70
C GLY A 152 -8.39 -11.64 10.60
N GLY A 153 -7.75 -10.53 10.25
CA GLY A 153 -6.31 -10.46 10.08
C GLY A 153 -5.52 -10.62 11.40
N PRO A 154 -4.26 -11.10 11.33
CA PRO A 154 -3.43 -11.29 12.51
C PRO A 154 -3.07 -9.96 13.18
N LYS A 155 -3.03 -9.93 14.51
CA LYS A 155 -2.74 -8.73 15.30
C LYS A 155 -1.64 -9.01 16.32
N TRP A 156 -0.85 -7.99 16.64
CA TRP A 156 0.30 -8.13 17.53
C TRP A 156 0.49 -6.89 18.42
N LEU A 157 0.92 -7.10 19.67
CA LEU A 157 1.11 -6.01 20.63
C LEU A 157 2.47 -5.31 20.52
N THR A 158 3.44 -5.95 19.88
CA THR A 158 4.83 -5.46 19.81
C THR A 158 5.37 -5.61 18.40
N VAL A 159 6.16 -4.62 17.97
CA VAL A 159 6.83 -4.67 16.67
C VAL A 159 8.23 -5.23 16.78
N ILE A 160 8.66 -5.89 15.71
CA ILE A 160 10.03 -6.33 15.55
C ILE A 160 10.84 -5.14 15.02
N GLN A 161 12.02 -4.89 15.59
CA GLN A 161 12.92 -3.87 15.06
C GLN A 161 13.31 -4.24 13.64
N GLY A 162 12.98 -3.44 12.62
CA GLY A 162 13.44 -3.66 11.25
C GLY A 162 14.72 -2.89 10.90
N LYS A 163 15.15 -2.99 9.64
CA LYS A 163 16.22 -2.20 9.01
C LYS A 163 15.65 -1.30 7.93
N SER A 164 16.28 -0.16 7.67
CA SER A 164 15.90 0.67 6.52
C SER A 164 16.19 -0.06 5.21
N CYS A 165 15.27 0.01 4.25
CA CYS A 165 15.50 -0.47 2.89
C CYS A 165 16.01 0.68 1.97
N GLY A 166 16.04 0.48 0.65
CA GLY A 166 16.58 1.43 -0.33
C GLY A 166 15.94 2.84 -0.35
N TYR A 167 14.86 3.04 0.42
CA TYR A 167 14.12 4.29 0.56
C TYR A 167 14.36 4.98 1.93
N GLY A 168 15.47 4.66 2.60
CA GLY A 168 15.82 5.24 3.89
C GLY A 168 14.80 4.89 4.99
N GLN A 169 14.56 5.82 5.92
CA GLN A 169 13.65 5.58 7.06
C GLN A 169 12.17 5.47 6.66
N ALA A 170 11.80 5.90 5.45
CA ALA A 170 10.43 5.75 4.94
C ALA A 170 10.07 4.27 4.73
N CYS A 171 11.07 3.42 4.50
CA CYS A 171 10.91 1.99 4.35
C CYS A 171 11.68 1.24 5.42
N ILE A 172 10.96 0.62 6.34
CA ILE A 172 11.52 -0.32 7.30
C ILE A 172 11.12 -1.72 6.88
N ASN A 173 12.11 -2.61 6.78
CA ASN A 173 11.95 -4.01 6.40
C ASN A 173 13.03 -4.90 7.05
N ASN A 174 12.87 -6.22 7.01
CA ASN A 174 13.82 -7.26 7.39
C ASN A 174 14.34 -7.21 8.85
N THR A 175 14.09 -8.31 9.58
CA THR A 175 15.00 -8.82 10.62
C THR A 175 14.99 -10.32 10.73
N VAL A 176 16.17 -10.88 11.06
CA VAL A 176 16.40 -12.29 11.35
C VAL A 176 16.01 -12.57 12.81
N GLY A 177 14.94 -13.33 13.01
CA GLY A 177 14.59 -14.08 14.21
C GLY A 177 14.75 -13.39 15.57
N VAL A 178 13.69 -12.76 16.08
CA VAL A 178 13.47 -12.65 17.54
C VAL A 178 12.03 -13.02 17.85
N PRO A 179 11.73 -13.83 18.88
CA PRO A 179 10.37 -14.21 19.19
C PRO A 179 9.61 -13.02 19.78
N THR A 180 8.46 -12.68 19.18
CA THR A 180 7.35 -12.06 19.91
C THR A 180 6.16 -13.00 19.82
N THR A 181 5.75 -13.50 21.00
CA THR A 181 4.72 -14.53 21.24
C THR A 181 3.32 -13.95 21.47
N PHE A 182 3.17 -12.62 21.48
CA PHE A 182 1.87 -11.95 21.63
C PHE A 182 1.32 -11.63 20.25
N ILE A 183 0.80 -12.66 19.61
CA ILE A 183 0.11 -12.58 18.33
C ILE A 183 -1.27 -13.20 18.53
N LYS A 184 -2.31 -12.49 18.11
CA LYS A 184 -3.58 -13.09 17.75
C LYS A 184 -3.47 -13.50 16.29
N GLY A 185 -3.49 -14.80 16.02
CA GLY A 185 -3.41 -15.33 14.66
C GLY A 185 -4.61 -14.92 13.81
N THR A 186 -4.57 -15.27 12.53
CA THR A 186 -5.71 -15.06 11.62
C THR A 186 -6.93 -15.83 12.16
N ASP A 187 -8.09 -15.16 12.15
CA ASP A 187 -9.36 -15.68 12.65
C ASP A 187 -10.31 -15.93 11.47
N HIS A 188 -10.53 -17.22 11.18
CA HIS A 188 -11.48 -17.70 10.16
C HIS A 188 -12.70 -18.39 10.77
N SER A 189 -12.99 -18.11 12.06
CA SER A 189 -14.14 -18.67 12.75
C SER A 189 -15.46 -18.17 12.17
N ASP A 190 -16.54 -18.94 12.39
CA ASP A 190 -17.89 -18.52 12.01
C ASP A 190 -18.28 -17.22 12.74
N GLU A 191 -17.82 -17.02 13.98
CA GLU A 191 -18.06 -15.79 14.72
C GLU A 191 -17.35 -14.58 14.08
N ALA A 192 -16.14 -14.75 13.55
CA ALA A 192 -15.44 -13.69 12.82
C ALA A 192 -16.17 -13.31 11.53
N LYS A 193 -16.72 -14.32 10.86
CA LYS A 193 -17.50 -14.13 9.65
C LYS A 193 -18.84 -13.41 9.92
N GLU A 194 -19.57 -13.80 10.96
CA GLU A 194 -20.80 -13.10 11.38
C GLU A 194 -20.52 -11.62 11.72
N ARG A 195 -19.42 -11.35 12.45
CA ARG A 195 -18.97 -9.98 12.71
C ARG A 195 -18.68 -9.21 11.42
N PHE A 196 -17.96 -9.84 10.48
CA PHE A 196 -17.67 -9.23 9.19
C PHE A 196 -18.95 -8.88 8.44
N GLU A 197 -19.90 -9.81 8.31
CA GLU A 197 -21.15 -9.62 7.55
C GLU A 197 -21.96 -8.45 8.10
N LYS A 198 -22.07 -8.34 9.44
CA LYS A 198 -22.77 -7.24 10.11
C LYS A 198 -22.11 -5.87 9.90
N ILE A 199 -20.79 -5.82 9.83
CA ILE A 199 -20.06 -4.56 9.57
C ILE A 199 -20.10 -4.23 8.07
N ALA A 200 -19.97 -5.23 7.21
CA ALA A 200 -20.05 -5.08 5.76
C ALA A 200 -21.38 -4.46 5.33
N GLU A 201 -22.50 -4.90 5.89
CA GLU A 201 -23.81 -4.29 5.63
C GLU A 201 -23.84 -2.78 5.93
N GLN A 202 -23.25 -2.36 7.06
CA GLN A 202 -23.17 -0.95 7.43
C GLN A 202 -22.23 -0.16 6.52
N VAL A 203 -21.12 -0.78 6.08
CA VAL A 203 -20.17 -0.18 5.13
C VAL A 203 -20.80 0.02 3.75
N GLU A 204 -21.59 -0.95 3.29
CA GLU A 204 -22.27 -0.88 1.99
C GLU A 204 -23.41 0.16 1.96
N GLN A 205 -24.04 0.41 3.11
CA GLN A 205 -25.10 1.42 3.22
C GLN A 205 -24.57 2.86 3.34
N ASN A 206 -23.27 3.05 3.54
CA ASN A 206 -22.66 4.36 3.75
C ASN A 206 -21.40 4.54 2.89
N ASP A 207 -21.59 5.08 1.68
CA ASP A 207 -20.49 5.35 0.74
C ASP A 207 -19.39 6.27 1.32
N ASP A 208 -19.76 7.16 2.24
CA ASP A 208 -18.89 8.16 2.84
C ASP A 208 -18.18 7.68 4.11
N ILE A 209 -18.46 6.46 4.59
CA ILE A 209 -17.88 5.94 5.85
C ILE A 209 -16.35 6.01 5.82
N SER A 210 -15.76 6.65 6.82
CA SER A 210 -14.30 6.74 6.94
C SER A 210 -13.68 5.43 7.39
N LEU A 211 -12.38 5.25 7.17
CA LEU A 211 -11.67 4.06 7.63
C LEU A 211 -11.58 4.00 9.15
N GLU A 212 -11.58 5.17 9.79
CA GLU A 212 -11.62 5.35 11.23
C GLU A 212 -12.99 4.93 11.79
N GLU A 213 -14.10 5.29 11.14
CA GLU A 213 -15.44 4.81 11.52
C GLU A 213 -15.57 3.29 11.34
N ILE A 214 -15.04 2.71 10.25
CA ILE A 214 -14.99 1.25 10.08
C ILE A 214 -14.24 0.60 11.24
N PHE A 215 -13.12 1.17 11.66
CA PHE A 215 -12.35 0.63 12.76
C PHE A 215 -13.14 0.68 14.09
N GLU A 216 -13.88 1.75 14.35
CA GLU A 216 -14.75 1.83 15.54
C GLU A 216 -15.90 0.81 15.48
N LEU A 217 -16.50 0.56 14.31
CA LEU A 217 -17.48 -0.53 14.16
C LEU A 217 -16.87 -1.89 14.51
N VAL A 218 -15.65 -2.17 14.04
CA VAL A 218 -14.94 -3.42 14.38
C VAL A 218 -14.71 -3.53 15.89
N LYS A 219 -14.30 -2.45 16.57
CA LYS A 219 -14.11 -2.45 18.02
C LYS A 219 -15.42 -2.70 18.78
N GLN A 220 -16.53 -2.12 18.31
CA GLN A 220 -17.85 -2.33 18.91
C GLN A 220 -18.30 -3.80 18.78
N GLU A 221 -18.09 -4.42 17.61
CA GLU A 221 -18.51 -5.81 17.37
C GLU A 221 -17.62 -6.87 18.01
N VAL A 222 -16.31 -6.62 18.12
CA VAL A 222 -15.38 -7.55 18.77
C VAL A 222 -15.43 -7.42 20.30
N GLY A 223 -15.73 -6.22 20.82
CA GLY A 223 -15.70 -5.93 22.24
C GLY A 223 -14.26 -5.76 22.78
N PRO A 224 -14.07 -5.77 24.11
CA PRO A 224 -12.76 -5.54 24.73
C PRO A 224 -11.72 -6.58 24.28
N ASP A 225 -10.71 -6.13 23.54
CA ASP A 225 -9.63 -6.97 23.01
C ASP A 225 -8.33 -6.16 23.04
N SER A 226 -7.36 -6.63 23.83
CA SER A 226 -6.09 -5.93 24.02
C SER A 226 -5.29 -5.75 22.71
N PHE A 227 -5.48 -6.64 21.73
CA PHE A 227 -4.82 -6.52 20.43
C PHE A 227 -5.46 -5.44 19.58
N LEU A 228 -6.79 -5.33 19.60
CA LEU A 228 -7.51 -4.24 18.94
C LEU A 228 -7.21 -2.89 19.57
N ASP A 229 -7.18 -2.82 20.91
CA ASP A 229 -6.90 -1.56 21.62
C ASP A 229 -5.46 -1.08 21.43
N ALA A 230 -4.51 -2.00 21.24
CA ALA A 230 -3.12 -1.65 20.93
C ALA A 230 -2.95 -0.97 19.57
N GLY A 231 -3.90 -1.11 18.63
CA GLY A 231 -4.00 -0.33 17.41
C GLY A 231 -2.67 0.08 16.78
N ASP A 232 -2.38 1.38 16.86
CA ASP A 232 -1.15 2.00 16.38
C ASP A 232 -0.16 2.37 17.50
N THR A 233 -0.50 2.07 18.76
CA THR A 233 0.41 2.22 19.90
C THR A 233 1.50 1.16 19.84
N LEU A 234 2.71 1.63 19.51
CA LEU A 234 3.90 0.79 19.39
C LEU A 234 4.68 0.79 20.70
N GLU A 235 4.65 -0.32 21.43
CA GLU A 235 5.76 -0.60 22.35
C GLU A 235 6.94 -1.13 21.55
N LEU A 236 7.93 -0.27 21.31
CA LEU A 236 9.29 -0.73 20.98
C LEU A 236 9.80 -1.47 22.22
N ARG A 237 10.02 -2.79 22.11
CA ARG A 237 10.57 -3.57 23.22
C ARG A 237 11.97 -3.05 23.55
N LYS A 238 12.08 -2.16 24.55
CA LYS A 238 13.33 -1.94 25.28
C LYS A 238 13.60 -3.22 26.06
N GLY A 239 14.82 -3.76 25.96
CA GLY A 239 15.19 -5.04 26.54
C GLY A 239 14.66 -5.20 27.97
N PHE A 240 14.04 -6.34 28.25
CA PHE A 240 13.62 -6.66 29.61
C PHE A 240 14.84 -6.57 30.54
N PRO A 241 14.76 -5.94 31.71
CA PRO A 241 15.75 -6.20 32.74
C PRO A 241 15.68 -7.70 33.04
N SER A 242 16.79 -8.39 32.79
CA SER A 242 17.01 -9.72 33.33
C SER A 242 16.87 -9.60 34.85
N GLN A 243 15.74 -10.00 35.44
CA GLN A 243 15.59 -10.67 36.74
C GLN A 243 14.10 -10.98 36.96
N ILE A 244 13.71 -12.19 36.60
CA ILE A 244 12.82 -12.97 37.47
C ILE A 244 13.68 -14.15 37.90
N LYS A 245 14.25 -14.03 39.11
CA LYS A 245 14.79 -15.17 39.83
C LYS A 245 13.61 -16.07 40.23
N GLN A 246 13.91 -17.37 40.22
CA GLN A 246 13.08 -18.53 40.56
C GLN A 246 12.03 -18.30 41.65
#